data_AF-J0WTU4-F1
#
_entry.id   AF-J0WTU4-F1
#
_cell.length_a   1.000
_cell.length_b   1.000
_cell.length_c   1.000
_cell.angle_alpha   90.00
_cell.angle_beta   90.00
_cell.angle_gamma   90.00
#
_symmetry.space_group_name_H-M   'P 1'
#
loop_
_entity.id
_entity.type
_entity.pdbx_description
1 polymer ?
#
loop_
_entity_poly.entity_id
_entity_poly.type
_entity_poly.pdbx_seq_one_letter_code
_entity_poly.pdbx_strand_id
1 'polypeptide(L)'
;MSFSPLPTAAQVGAARQVIADQLREVESVTEQIRQHEAHISALRSKIGKIHEAIAANEAYIAPVRRLPFEVLGEVVTLVATDPHAPAQVLRDLASICQTWRKATLRTPRAWTKVDIQVPSGRLFRLGDDDRDNHTRGPREKLRTLRDVQEWYDRSGCCKKDVSVCGGLNN
;
A
#
# COMPACT_ATOMS: atom_id res chain seq x y z
N MET A 1 9.77 -28.94 63.17
CA MET A 1 9.10 -27.81 62.50
C MET A 1 9.49 -26.54 63.23
N SER A 2 10.34 -25.69 62.66
CA SER A 2 10.75 -24.44 63.31
C SER A 2 9.66 -23.38 63.10
N PHE A 3 9.06 -22.92 64.18
CA PHE A 3 8.20 -21.73 64.17
C PHE A 3 9.10 -20.50 64.05
N SER A 4 8.91 -19.70 62.99
CA SER A 4 9.52 -18.37 62.93
C SER A 4 8.87 -17.48 64.01
N PRO A 5 9.64 -16.74 64.82
CA PRO A 5 9.08 -15.91 65.88
C PRO A 5 8.17 -14.83 65.29
N LEU A 6 7.06 -14.55 65.99
CA LEU A 6 6.11 -13.52 65.60
C LEU A 6 6.80 -12.15 65.61
N PRO A 7 6.63 -11.33 64.56
CA PRO A 7 7.29 -10.04 64.46
C PRO A 7 6.84 -9.10 65.58
N THR A 8 7.80 -8.41 66.18
CA THR A 8 7.54 -7.45 67.26
C THR A 8 6.89 -6.19 66.71
N ALA A 9 6.13 -5.45 67.53
CA ALA A 9 5.45 -4.22 67.09
C ALA A 9 6.40 -3.20 66.43
N ALA A 10 7.65 -3.11 66.90
CA ALA A 10 8.69 -2.26 66.30
C ALA A 10 9.08 -2.70 64.88
N GLN A 11 9.18 -4.01 64.63
CA GLN A 11 9.50 -4.55 63.31
C GLN A 11 8.35 -4.30 62.32
N VAL A 12 7.11 -4.44 62.78
CA VAL A 12 5.91 -4.11 61.97
C VAL A 12 5.87 -2.61 61.65
N GLY A 13 6.20 -1.75 62.61
CA GLY A 13 6.28 -0.31 62.41
C GLY A 13 7.36 0.08 61.38
N ALA A 14 8.56 -0.47 61.50
CA ALA A 14 9.65 -0.24 60.55
C ALA A 14 9.29 -0.72 59.13
N ALA A 15 8.70 -1.92 59.01
CA ALA A 15 8.26 -2.45 57.73
C ALA A 15 7.19 -1.56 57.07
N ARG A 16 6.24 -1.02 57.85
CA ARG A 16 5.22 -0.09 57.33
C ARG A 16 5.82 1.21 56.81
N GLN A 17 6.84 1.75 57.47
CA GLN A 17 7.54 2.96 57.00
C GLN A 17 8.27 2.69 55.69
N VAL A 18 8.99 1.57 55.58
CA VAL A 18 9.66 1.17 54.33
C VAL A 18 8.65 1.02 53.19
N ILE A 19 7.50 0.39 53.44
CA ILE A 19 6.43 0.26 52.44
C ILE A 19 5.90 1.64 52.03
N ALA A 20 5.67 2.54 52.99
CA ALA A 20 5.19 3.90 52.69
C ALA A 20 6.20 4.69 51.85
N ASP A 21 7.50 4.56 52.12
CA ASP A 21 8.57 5.20 51.35
C ASP A 21 8.62 4.65 49.92
N GLN A 22 8.56 3.32 49.77
CA GLN A 22 8.53 2.65 48.47
C GLN A 22 7.29 3.04 47.65
N LEU A 23 6.12 3.18 48.28
CA LEU A 23 4.91 3.63 47.59
C LEU A 23 5.06 5.07 47.06
N ARG A 24 5.70 5.97 47.82
CA ARG A 24 6.00 7.34 47.36
C ARG A 24 6.98 7.35 46.18
N GLU A 25 7.98 6.46 46.21
CA GLU A 25 8.92 6.33 45.09
C GLU A 25 8.22 5.79 43.84
N VAL A 26 7.35 4.78 43.98
CA VAL A 26 6.54 4.26 42.86
C VAL A 26 5.66 5.35 42.25
N GLU A 27 5.01 6.18 43.08
CA GLU A 27 4.19 7.31 42.59
C GLU A 27 5.04 8.32 41.81
N SER A 28 6.21 8.69 42.36
CA SER A 28 7.15 9.61 41.70
C SER A 28 7.63 9.07 40.34
N VAL A 29 8.04 7.81 40.27
CA VAL A 29 8.50 7.17 39.03
C VAL A 29 7.35 7.04 38.03
N THR A 30 6.14 6.75 38.49
CA THR A 30 4.94 6.66 37.63
C THR A 30 4.64 8.00 36.97
N GLU A 31 4.75 9.11 37.71
CA GLU A 31 4.55 10.45 37.13
C GLU A 31 5.68 10.80 36.14
N GLN A 32 6.93 10.41 36.42
CA GLN A 32 8.02 10.59 35.45
C GLN A 32 7.78 9.80 34.16
N ILE A 33 7.30 8.55 34.24
CA ILE A 33 6.90 7.76 33.07
C ILE A 33 5.83 8.50 32.28
N ARG A 34 4.79 9.00 32.95
CA ARG A 34 3.69 9.74 32.31
C ARG A 34 4.20 10.98 31.56
N GLN A 35 5.12 11.73 32.16
CA GLN A 35 5.72 12.91 31.55
C GLN A 35 6.57 12.55 30.32
N HIS A 36 7.38 11.49 30.41
CA HIS A 36 8.18 11.02 29.28
C HIS A 36 7.31 10.48 28.14
N GLU A 37 6.24 9.76 28.43
CA GLU A 37 5.27 9.30 27.43
C GLU A 37 4.60 10.47 26.71
N ALA A 38 4.20 11.51 27.44
CA ALA A 38 3.67 12.73 26.85
C ALA A 38 4.69 13.42 25.94
N HIS A 39 5.95 13.48 26.36
CA HIS A 39 7.04 14.05 25.55
C HIS A 39 7.29 13.24 24.28
N ILE A 40 7.34 11.92 24.38
CA ILE A 40 7.49 11.01 23.22
C ILE A 40 6.31 11.19 22.26
N SER A 41 5.09 11.30 22.76
CA SER A 41 3.89 11.54 21.95
C SER A 41 3.99 12.87 21.19
N ALA A 42 4.42 13.94 21.86
CA ALA A 42 4.62 15.25 21.22
C ALA A 42 5.70 15.21 20.13
N LEU A 43 6.83 14.53 20.38
CA LEU A 43 7.89 14.34 19.39
C LEU A 43 7.42 13.52 18.18
N ARG A 44 6.64 12.45 18.40
CA ARG A 44 6.04 11.66 17.31
C ARG A 44 5.09 12.50 16.45
N SER A 45 4.26 13.34 17.07
CA SER A 45 3.41 14.28 16.34
C SER A 45 4.24 15.26 15.51
N LYS A 46 5.34 15.78 16.06
CA LYS A 46 6.27 16.66 15.35
C LYS A 46 6.91 15.96 14.14
N ILE A 47 7.33 14.71 14.28
CA ILE A 47 7.84 13.89 13.17
C ILE A 47 6.78 13.77 12.07
N GLY A 48 5.54 13.47 12.44
CA GLY A 48 4.43 13.39 11.47
C GLY A 48 4.26 14.67 10.65
N LYS A 49 4.22 15.82 11.33
CA LYS A 49 4.12 17.14 10.67
C LYS A 49 5.31 17.44 9.74
N ILE A 50 6.51 17.05 10.15
CA ILE A 50 7.72 17.23 9.32
C ILE A 50 7.64 16.35 8.08
N HIS A 51 7.23 15.08 8.20
CA HIS A 51 7.02 14.19 7.05
C HIS A 51 5.98 14.74 6.08
N GLU A 52 4.86 15.26 6.58
CA GLU A 52 3.84 15.91 5.75
C GLU A 52 4.41 17.12 4.98
N ALA A 53 5.21 17.96 5.65
CA ALA A 53 5.86 19.10 5.01
C ALA A 53 6.90 18.68 3.95
N ILE A 54 7.68 17.62 4.22
CA ILE A 54 8.62 17.05 3.23
C ILE A 54 7.85 16.55 2.01
N ALA A 55 6.81 15.74 2.22
CA ALA A 55 6.02 15.20 1.12
C ALA A 55 5.36 16.31 0.27
N ALA A 56 4.88 17.38 0.91
CA ALA A 56 4.34 18.54 0.20
C ALA A 56 5.40 19.25 -0.67
N ASN A 57 6.60 19.44 -0.13
CA ASN A 57 7.72 20.05 -0.85
C ASN A 57 8.24 19.16 -1.98
N GLU A 58 8.41 17.86 -1.74
CA GLU A 58 8.76 16.87 -2.76
C GLU A 58 7.75 16.88 -3.89
N ALA A 59 6.46 16.87 -3.56
CA ALA A 59 5.39 16.98 -4.55
C ALA A 59 5.44 18.32 -5.32
N TYR A 60 5.82 19.42 -4.67
CA TYR A 60 5.98 20.72 -5.31
C TYR A 60 7.14 20.78 -6.30
N ILE A 61 8.30 20.20 -5.96
CA ILE A 61 9.48 20.18 -6.82
C ILE A 61 9.49 19.00 -7.81
N ALA A 62 8.56 18.06 -7.66
CA ALA A 62 8.48 16.87 -8.50
C ALA A 62 8.44 17.24 -10.00
N PRO A 63 9.35 16.69 -10.82
CA PRO A 63 9.44 17.01 -12.25
C PRO A 63 8.11 16.85 -12.99
N VAL A 64 7.30 15.87 -12.58
CA VAL A 64 5.96 15.60 -13.14
C VAL A 64 5.02 16.82 -13.14
N ARG A 65 5.14 17.75 -12.17
CA ARG A 65 4.32 18.97 -12.14
C ARG A 65 4.77 20.04 -13.13
N ARG A 66 6.00 19.93 -13.64
CA ARG A 66 6.57 20.84 -14.65
C ARG A 66 6.45 20.28 -16.06
N LEU A 67 6.10 19.00 -16.20
CA LEU A 67 5.88 18.38 -17.49
C LEU A 67 4.53 18.82 -18.05
N PRO A 68 4.48 19.30 -19.32
CA PRO A 68 3.24 19.45 -20.03
C PRO A 68 2.45 18.13 -20.04
N PHE A 69 1.12 18.24 -20.02
CA PHE A 69 0.23 17.10 -19.99
C PHE A 69 0.43 16.17 -21.20
N GLU A 70 0.81 16.76 -22.33
CA GLU A 70 1.13 16.13 -23.60
C GLU A 70 2.34 15.20 -23.46
N VAL A 71 3.39 15.66 -22.77
CA VAL A 71 4.60 14.85 -22.53
C VAL A 71 4.26 13.65 -21.64
N LEU A 72 3.40 13.83 -20.63
CA LEU A 72 2.91 12.72 -19.82
C LEU A 72 2.08 11.72 -20.64
N GLY A 73 1.25 12.21 -21.56
CA GLY A 73 0.50 11.35 -22.49
C GLY A 73 1.42 10.52 -23.39
N GLU A 74 2.49 11.12 -23.90
CA GLU A 74 3.49 10.40 -24.70
C GLU A 74 4.24 9.34 -23.86
N VAL A 75 4.65 9.66 -22.62
CA VAL A 75 5.26 8.68 -21.71
C VAL A 75 4.31 7.50 -21.44
N VAL A 76 3.04 7.77 -21.13
CA VAL A 76 2.04 6.71 -20.93
C VAL A 76 1.91 5.86 -22.20
N THR A 77 1.83 6.49 -23.37
CA THR A 77 1.68 5.76 -24.64
C THR A 77 2.88 4.86 -24.89
N LEU A 78 4.10 5.39 -24.76
CA LEU A 78 5.34 4.65 -24.94
C LEU A 78 5.39 3.40 -24.06
N VAL A 79 5.09 3.56 -22.77
CA VAL A 79 5.07 2.45 -21.81
C VAL A 79 3.96 1.44 -22.14
N ALA A 80 2.78 1.89 -22.55
CA ALA A 80 1.66 0.99 -22.87
C ALA A 80 1.89 0.18 -24.16
N THR A 81 2.59 0.77 -25.12
CA THR A 81 2.89 0.14 -26.42
C THR A 81 4.16 -0.72 -26.39
N ASP A 82 4.91 -0.72 -25.29
CA ASP A 82 6.08 -1.58 -25.14
C ASP A 82 5.64 -3.07 -25.28
N PRO A 83 6.28 -3.86 -26.17
CA PRO A 83 5.98 -5.27 -26.33
C PRO A 83 6.02 -6.07 -25.02
N HIS A 84 6.93 -5.71 -24.11
CA HIS A 84 7.15 -6.39 -22.84
C HIS A 84 6.32 -5.81 -21.67
N ALA A 85 5.59 -4.71 -21.89
CA ALA A 85 4.78 -4.15 -20.82
C ALA A 85 3.53 -5.02 -20.54
N PRO A 86 3.25 -5.31 -19.25
CA PRO A 86 2.05 -6.01 -18.86
C PRO A 86 0.82 -5.12 -19.05
N ALA A 87 -0.35 -5.71 -19.33
CA ALA A 87 -1.61 -4.97 -19.39
C ALA A 87 -1.91 -4.16 -18.12
N GLN A 88 -1.39 -4.60 -16.96
CA GLN A 88 -1.53 -3.87 -15.70
C GLN A 88 -0.83 -2.50 -15.68
N VAL A 89 0.17 -2.25 -16.54
CA VAL A 89 1.01 -1.05 -16.47
C VAL A 89 0.20 0.26 -16.49
N LEU A 90 -0.90 0.31 -17.25
CA LEU A 90 -1.76 1.50 -17.29
C LEU A 90 -2.47 1.75 -15.96
N ARG A 91 -2.86 0.69 -15.27
CA ARG A 91 -3.47 0.79 -13.93
C ARG A 91 -2.43 1.24 -12.91
N ASP A 92 -1.21 0.72 -13.01
CA ASP A 92 -0.10 1.11 -12.13
C ASP A 92 0.23 2.60 -12.32
N LEU A 93 0.37 3.08 -13.56
CA LEU A 93 0.56 4.50 -13.87
C LEU A 93 -0.60 5.36 -13.32
N ALA A 94 -1.84 4.93 -13.50
CA ALA A 94 -3.02 5.64 -12.99
C ALA A 94 -3.15 5.63 -11.46
N SER A 95 -2.36 4.81 -10.76
CA SER A 95 -2.33 4.74 -9.30
C SER A 95 -1.38 5.75 -8.65
N ILE A 96 -0.38 6.26 -9.39
CA ILE A 96 0.69 7.13 -8.87
C ILE A 96 0.14 8.41 -8.24
N CYS A 97 -0.57 9.23 -9.02
CA CYS A 97 -1.21 10.44 -8.53
C CYS A 97 -2.36 10.88 -9.45
N GLN A 98 -3.09 11.94 -9.07
CA GLN A 98 -4.21 12.45 -9.85
C GLN A 98 -3.80 12.92 -11.26
N THR A 99 -2.60 13.50 -11.43
CA THR A 99 -2.11 13.97 -12.73
C THR A 99 -1.81 12.80 -13.65
N TRP A 100 -1.08 11.78 -13.18
CA TRP A 100 -0.83 10.55 -13.94
C TRP A 100 -2.13 9.85 -14.29
N ARG A 101 -3.07 9.74 -13.34
CA ARG A 101 -4.40 9.21 -13.61
C ARG A 101 -5.09 9.96 -14.75
N LYS A 102 -5.12 11.29 -14.71
CA LYS A 102 -5.73 12.09 -15.78
C LYS A 102 -5.00 11.88 -17.11
N ALA A 103 -3.67 11.87 -17.12
CA ALA A 103 -2.86 11.64 -18.32
C ALA A 103 -3.16 10.26 -18.92
N THR A 104 -3.13 9.21 -18.11
CA THR A 104 -3.40 7.85 -18.54
C THR A 104 -4.81 7.68 -19.09
N LEU A 105 -5.82 8.20 -18.39
CA LEU A 105 -7.21 8.05 -18.82
C LEU A 105 -7.58 8.92 -20.02
N ARG A 106 -6.92 10.07 -20.22
CA ARG A 106 -7.18 10.99 -21.34
C ARG A 106 -6.27 10.75 -22.55
N THR A 107 -5.50 9.67 -22.57
CA THR A 107 -4.64 9.31 -23.70
C THR A 107 -5.15 8.03 -24.35
N PRO A 108 -6.12 8.11 -25.29
CA PRO A 108 -6.73 6.93 -25.92
C PRO A 108 -5.71 6.02 -26.61
N ARG A 109 -4.63 6.60 -27.16
CA ARG A 109 -3.53 5.87 -27.81
C ARG A 109 -2.84 4.87 -26.91
N ALA A 110 -2.87 5.05 -25.59
CA ALA A 110 -2.27 4.11 -24.65
C ALA A 110 -3.11 2.83 -24.48
N TRP A 111 -4.41 2.88 -24.77
CA TRP A 111 -5.35 1.77 -24.56
C TRP A 111 -5.53 0.91 -25.82
N THR A 112 -4.73 1.12 -26.87
CA THR A 112 -4.91 0.43 -28.16
C THR A 112 -4.41 -1.00 -28.16
N LYS A 113 -3.46 -1.35 -27.28
CA LYS A 113 -2.92 -2.72 -27.14
C LYS A 113 -3.86 -3.53 -26.24
N VAL A 114 -4.51 -4.54 -26.81
CA VAL A 114 -5.51 -5.38 -26.13
C VAL A 114 -5.05 -6.83 -26.21
N ASP A 115 -4.33 -7.27 -25.19
CA ASP A 115 -3.86 -8.65 -25.08
C ASP A 115 -4.81 -9.45 -24.20
N ILE A 116 -5.51 -10.42 -24.79
CA ILE A 116 -6.53 -11.23 -24.11
C ILE A 116 -5.98 -12.62 -23.85
N GLN A 117 -6.08 -13.06 -22.60
CA GLN A 117 -5.84 -14.45 -22.24
C GLN A 117 -7.18 -15.18 -22.18
N VAL A 118 -7.41 -16.07 -23.14
CA VAL A 118 -8.59 -16.94 -23.15
C VAL A 118 -8.26 -18.19 -22.33
N PRO A 119 -9.07 -18.56 -21.33
CA PRO A 119 -8.89 -19.82 -20.62
C PRO A 119 -8.98 -20.98 -21.62
N SER A 120 -7.91 -21.76 -21.77
CA SER A 120 -7.96 -22.99 -22.56
C SER A 120 -8.91 -23.98 -21.90
N GLY A 121 -9.96 -24.34 -22.62
CA GLY A 121 -11.05 -25.17 -22.11
C GLY A 121 -10.58 -26.57 -21.73
N ARG A 122 -10.30 -26.77 -20.44
CA ARG A 122 -10.68 -27.94 -19.64
C ARG A 122 -10.68 -27.49 -18.17
N LEU A 123 -11.77 -26.86 -17.73
CA LEU A 123 -12.29 -26.79 -16.35
C LEU A 123 -13.37 -25.68 -16.25
N PHE A 124 -14.42 -25.77 -17.06
CA PHE A 124 -15.76 -25.38 -16.57
C PHE A 124 -16.32 -26.57 -15.76
N ARG A 125 -15.54 -27.10 -14.79
CA ARG A 125 -16.10 -27.96 -13.75
C ARG A 125 -16.38 -27.08 -12.55
N LEU A 126 -17.63 -27.14 -12.12
CA LEU A 126 -18.08 -26.71 -10.82
C LEU A 126 -17.11 -27.21 -9.75
N GLY A 127 -16.50 -26.28 -9.01
CA GLY A 127 -15.72 -26.56 -7.81
C GLY A 127 -14.37 -27.22 -8.08
N ASP A 128 -13.36 -26.42 -8.41
CA ASP A 128 -11.99 -26.76 -8.04
C ASP A 128 -11.31 -25.53 -7.42
N ASP A 129 -10.60 -25.82 -6.34
CA ASP A 129 -10.08 -24.96 -5.30
C ASP A 129 -9.33 -23.73 -5.87
N ASP A 130 -9.75 -22.54 -5.44
CA ASP A 130 -9.14 -21.23 -5.69
C ASP A 130 -7.84 -21.08 -4.88
N ARG A 131 -6.94 -22.07 -4.97
CA ARG A 131 -5.69 -22.17 -4.19
C ARG A 131 -4.42 -21.80 -4.93
N ASP A 132 -4.49 -21.53 -6.23
CA ASP A 132 -3.34 -21.03 -7.02
C ASP A 132 -3.45 -19.53 -7.37
N ASN A 133 -4.24 -18.76 -6.62
CA ASN A 133 -4.32 -17.30 -6.75
C ASN A 133 -3.15 -16.53 -6.09
N HIS A 134 -1.94 -17.11 -6.11
CA HIS A 134 -0.70 -16.47 -5.66
C HIS A 134 0.35 -16.34 -6.77
N THR A 135 -0.07 -16.13 -8.03
CA THR A 135 0.83 -15.50 -9.00
C THR A 135 0.98 -14.03 -8.60
N ARG A 136 1.92 -13.77 -7.69
CA ARG A 136 2.27 -12.48 -7.08
C ARG A 136 2.95 -11.51 -8.08
N GLY A 137 2.59 -11.61 -9.36
CA GLY A 137 3.19 -10.87 -10.47
C GLY A 137 2.16 -9.98 -11.17
N PRO A 138 2.61 -8.99 -11.96
CA PRO A 138 1.74 -8.11 -12.72
C PRO A 138 0.80 -8.91 -13.64
N ARG A 139 -0.46 -8.48 -13.78
CA ARG A 139 -1.38 -9.06 -14.77
C ARG A 139 -0.86 -8.72 -16.17
N GLU A 140 -0.24 -9.71 -16.81
CA GLU A 140 0.32 -9.55 -18.15
C GLU A 140 -0.75 -9.34 -19.22
N LYS A 141 -1.90 -10.00 -19.09
CA LYS A 141 -2.98 -10.01 -20.08
C LYS A 141 -4.35 -9.77 -19.45
N LEU A 142 -5.30 -9.27 -20.24
CA LEU A 142 -6.70 -9.09 -19.87
C LEU A 142 -7.39 -10.46 -19.81
N ARG A 143 -8.13 -10.72 -18.73
CA ARG A 143 -8.77 -12.03 -18.48
C ARG A 143 -10.29 -11.95 -18.46
N THR A 144 -10.85 -10.77 -18.21
CA THR A 144 -12.31 -10.60 -18.08
C THR A 144 -12.86 -9.75 -19.21
N LEU A 145 -14.11 -10.02 -19.60
CA LEU A 145 -14.83 -9.18 -20.57
C LEU A 145 -14.95 -7.73 -20.10
N ARG A 146 -15.05 -7.51 -18.78
CA ARG A 146 -15.07 -6.16 -18.19
C ARG A 146 -13.77 -5.41 -18.48
N ASP A 147 -12.63 -6.06 -18.30
CA ASP A 147 -11.33 -5.45 -18.60
C ASP A 147 -11.20 -5.11 -20.08
N VAL A 148 -11.62 -6.04 -20.96
CA VAL A 148 -11.59 -5.82 -22.41
C VAL A 148 -12.51 -4.67 -22.81
N GLN A 149 -13.71 -4.59 -22.24
CA GLN A 149 -14.65 -3.50 -22.49
C GLN A 149 -14.08 -2.17 -22.03
N GLU A 150 -13.46 -2.11 -20.85
CA GLU A 150 -12.80 -0.90 -20.36
C GLU A 150 -11.72 -0.41 -21.34
N TRP A 151 -10.88 -1.33 -21.85
CA TRP A 151 -9.85 -0.99 -22.83
C TRP A 151 -10.45 -0.47 -24.13
N TYR A 152 -11.51 -1.13 -24.60
CA TYR A 152 -12.21 -0.75 -25.82
C TYR A 152 -12.79 0.65 -25.71
N ASP A 153 -13.57 0.93 -24.65
CA ASP A 153 -14.23 2.22 -24.44
C ASP A 153 -13.21 3.36 -24.33
N ARG A 154 -12.08 3.12 -23.65
CA ARG A 154 -11.04 4.14 -23.45
C ARG A 154 -10.18 4.39 -24.68
N SER A 155 -9.96 3.38 -25.52
CA SER A 155 -9.25 3.52 -26.79
C SER A 155 -10.02 4.38 -27.81
N GLY A 156 -11.34 4.54 -27.63
CA GLY A 156 -12.19 5.38 -28.47
C GLY A 156 -12.09 5.01 -29.95
N CYS A 157 -11.81 5.99 -30.80
CA CYS A 157 -11.69 5.80 -32.26
C CYS A 157 -10.30 5.33 -32.71
N CYS A 158 -9.33 5.12 -31.82
CA CYS A 158 -8.00 4.67 -32.21
C CYS A 158 -8.05 3.26 -32.81
N LYS A 159 -7.12 2.96 -33.73
CA LYS A 159 -6.93 1.60 -34.24
C LYS A 159 -6.43 0.72 -33.10
N LYS A 160 -7.07 -0.43 -32.88
CA LYS A 160 -6.73 -1.37 -31.80
C LYS A 160 -5.84 -2.47 -32.36
N ASP A 161 -4.82 -2.82 -31.59
CA ASP A 161 -3.97 -3.98 -31.82
C ASP A 161 -4.41 -5.06 -30.84
N VAL A 162 -5.09 -6.09 -31.35
CA VAL A 162 -5.75 -7.11 -30.52
C VAL A 162 -5.04 -8.43 -30.70
N SER A 163 -4.42 -8.92 -29.62
CA SER A 163 -3.81 -10.25 -29.59
C SER A 163 -4.60 -11.16 -28.66
N VAL A 164 -4.98 -12.34 -29.17
CA VAL A 164 -5.69 -13.35 -28.39
C VAL A 164 -4.77 -14.54 -28.19
N CYS A 165 -4.39 -14.80 -26.95
CA CYS A 165 -3.60 -15.98 -26.60
C CYS A 165 -4.52 -17.03 -25.98
N GLY A 166 -4.83 -18.06 -26.75
CA GLY A 166 -5.39 -19.32 -26.26
C GLY A 166 -4.31 -20.39 -26.33
N GLY A 167 -4.15 -21.19 -25.28
CA GLY A 167 -3.34 -22.41 -25.36
C GLY A 167 -4.02 -23.38 -26.32
N LEU A 168 -3.54 -23.40 -27.56
CA LEU A 168 -3.79 -24.48 -28.51
C LEU A 168 -3.04 -25.70 -27.98
N ASN A 169 -3.74 -26.53 -27.19
CA ASN A 169 -3.28 -27.90 -26.95
C ASN A 169 -3.40 -28.63 -28.29
N ASN A 170 -2.25 -28.98 -28.87
CA ASN A 170 -2.15 -30.04 -29.86
C ASN A 170 -2.33 -31.40 -29.16
#